data_AF-A0A7X8AXD2-F1
#
_entry.id   AF-A0A7X8AXD2-F1
#
_cell.length_a   1.000
_cell.length_b   1.000
_cell.length_c   1.000
_cell.angle_alpha   90.00
_cell.angle_beta   90.00
_cell.angle_gamma   90.00
#
_symmetry.space_group_name_H-M   'P 1'
#
loop_
_entity.id
_entity.type
_entity.pdbx_description
1 polymer ?
#
loop_
_entity_poly.entity_id
_entity_poly.type
_entity_poly.pdbx_seq_one_letter_code
_entity_poly.pdbx_strand_id
1 'polypeptide(L)'
;MEKKMRRSMWICLALIFVLGIASFISYSSFNVINPFVTTSGLAQIFLTDKDYVQIQEYPKVILAKPNFSLQVYMEGLGFQEDIENQMGALHRFNNDVSSQYIRYSRNRHFSKWIWQE
;
A
#
# COMPACT_ATOMS: atom_id res chain seq x y z
N MET A 1 45.08 10.04 2.36
CA MET A 1 44.07 9.05 2.81
C MET A 1 42.76 9.70 3.25
N GLU A 2 42.81 10.84 3.95
CA GLU A 2 41.65 11.56 4.50
C GLU A 2 40.58 12.00 3.49
N LYS A 3 40.97 12.49 2.30
CA LYS A 3 40.00 12.98 1.30
C LYS A 3 39.08 11.89 0.74
N LYS A 4 39.60 10.65 0.55
CA LYS A 4 38.80 9.51 0.06
C LYS A 4 37.82 9.02 1.13
N MET A 5 38.28 8.94 2.39
CA MET A 5 37.45 8.55 3.53
C MET A 5 36.34 9.57 3.80
N ARG A 6 36.66 10.87 3.76
CA ARG A 6 35.67 11.96 3.86
C ARG A 6 34.65 11.93 2.72
N ARG A 7 35.09 11.66 1.49
CA ARG A 7 34.19 11.53 0.33
C ARG A 7 33.24 10.33 0.49
N SER A 8 33.75 9.18 0.96
CA SER A 8 32.93 8.00 1.24
C SER A 8 31.89 8.28 2.32
N MET A 9 32.27 8.98 3.39
CA MET A 9 31.35 9.38 4.46
C MET A 9 30.20 10.24 3.94
N TRP A 10 30.48 11.23 3.09
CA TRP A 10 29.44 12.05 2.46
C TRP A 10 28.52 11.24 1.54
N ILE A 11 29.05 10.26 0.81
CA ILE A 11 28.25 9.36 -0.03
C ILE A 11 27.31 8.52 0.83
N CYS A 12 27.81 7.93 1.93
CA CYS A 12 26.97 7.16 2.85
C CYS A 12 25.87 8.04 3.48
N LEU A 13 26.21 9.25 3.90
CA LEU A 13 25.24 10.18 4.49
C LEU A 13 24.17 10.60 3.47
N ALA A 14 24.58 10.90 2.24
CA ALA A 14 23.65 11.21 1.15
C ALA A 14 22.75 10.02 0.85
N LEU A 15 23.28 8.79 0.84
CA LEU A 15 22.49 7.57 0.62
C LEU A 15 21.45 7.36 1.72
N ILE A 16 21.84 7.51 2.99
CA ILE A 16 20.91 7.43 4.13
C ILE A 16 19.82 8.49 4.01
N PHE A 17 20.19 9.72 3.64
CA PHE A 17 19.25 10.81 3.46
C PHE A 17 18.23 10.52 2.34
N VAL A 18 18.70 10.02 1.19
CA VAL A 18 17.84 9.61 0.07
C VAL A 18 16.89 8.48 0.48
N LEU A 19 17.39 7.47 1.19
CA LEU A 19 16.56 6.37 1.71
C LEU A 19 15.53 6.84 2.74
N GLY A 20 15.90 7.81 3.58
CA GLY A 20 14.98 8.45 4.52
C GLY A 20 13.84 9.18 3.82
N ILE A 21 14.15 9.98 2.80
CA ILE A 21 13.14 10.65 1.97
C ILE A 21 12.24 9.64 1.25
N ALA A 22 12.83 8.60 0.64
CA ALA A 22 12.05 7.58 -0.05
C ALA A 22 11.08 6.87 0.91
N SER A 23 11.54 6.50 2.09
CA SER A 23 10.70 5.88 3.14
C SER A 23 9.60 6.83 3.60
N PHE A 24 9.91 8.12 3.76
CA PHE A 24 8.92 9.14 4.15
C PHE A 24 7.81 9.29 3.10
N ILE A 25 8.17 9.39 1.82
CA ILE A 25 7.21 9.46 0.71
C ILE A 25 6.36 8.19 0.65
N SER A 26 7.00 7.03 0.80
CA SER A 26 6.34 5.72 0.82
C SER A 26 5.30 5.64 1.94
N TYR A 27 5.68 6.05 3.15
CA TYR A 27 4.77 6.06 4.28
C TYR A 27 3.60 7.03 4.09
N SER A 28 3.87 8.26 3.65
CA SER A 28 2.84 9.27 3.41
C SER A 28 1.81 8.83 2.36
N SER A 29 2.27 8.18 1.28
CA SER A 29 1.40 7.81 0.16
C SER A 29 0.71 6.46 0.34
N PHE A 30 1.40 5.48 0.95
CA PHE A 30 0.97 4.07 0.98
C PHE A 30 0.75 3.51 2.39
N ASN A 31 1.15 4.24 3.43
CA ASN A 31 1.18 3.74 4.82
C ASN A 31 2.12 2.52 4.99
N VAL A 32 3.18 2.48 4.17
CA VAL A 32 4.22 1.44 4.17
C VAL A 32 5.58 2.11 4.19
N ILE A 33 6.40 1.82 5.21
CA ILE A 33 7.71 2.47 5.41
C ILE A 33 8.70 2.06 4.31
N ASN A 34 8.66 0.81 3.85
CA ASN A 34 9.62 0.28 2.91
C ASN A 34 9.32 0.76 1.47
N PRO A 35 10.14 1.67 0.88
CA PRO A 35 9.90 2.21 -0.45
C PRO A 35 10.12 1.20 -1.57
N PHE A 36 10.90 0.14 -1.33
CA PHE A 36 11.17 -0.89 -2.34
C PHE A 36 9.95 -1.78 -2.57
N VAL A 37 9.22 -2.12 -1.49
CA VAL A 37 8.00 -2.93 -1.58
C VAL A 37 6.88 -2.16 -2.26
N THR A 38 6.72 -0.86 -1.97
CA THR A 38 5.74 -0.02 -2.65
C THR A 38 6.06 0.16 -4.13
N THR A 39 7.32 0.44 -4.46
CA THR A 39 7.76 0.60 -5.86
C THR A 39 7.58 -0.70 -6.66
N SER A 40 7.99 -1.84 -6.11
CA SER A 40 7.81 -3.14 -6.77
C SER A 40 6.36 -3.56 -6.89
N GLY A 41 5.51 -3.22 -5.91
CA GLY A 41 4.06 -3.47 -6.00
C GLY A 41 3.38 -2.63 -7.08
N LEU A 42 3.73 -1.35 -7.20
CA LEU A 42 3.27 -0.50 -8.29
C LEU A 42 3.75 -1.02 -9.65
N ALA A 43 5.03 -1.39 -9.75
CA ALA A 43 5.58 -1.95 -10.99
C ALA A 43 4.81 -3.21 -11.42
N GLN A 44 4.43 -4.08 -10.47
CA GLN A 44 3.60 -5.24 -10.78
C GLN A 44 2.22 -4.85 -11.32
N ILE A 45 1.55 -3.86 -10.74
CA ILE A 45 0.22 -3.43 -11.20
C ILE A 45 0.25 -2.75 -12.56
N PHE A 46 1.32 -2.00 -12.87
CA PHE A 46 1.45 -1.29 -14.15
C PHE A 46 2.03 -2.13 -15.28
N LEU A 47 2.99 -3.01 -14.98
CA LEU A 47 3.77 -3.73 -16.00
C LEU A 47 3.31 -5.18 -16.19
N THR A 48 2.42 -5.68 -15.33
CA THR A 48 1.91 -7.05 -15.41
C THR A 48 0.38 -7.07 -15.44
N ASP A 49 -0.17 -8.23 -15.78
CA ASP A 49 -1.62 -8.43 -15.79
C ASP A 49 -2.23 -8.61 -14.39
N LYS A 50 -1.42 -8.55 -13.32
CA LYS A 50 -1.95 -8.62 -11.95
C LYS A 50 -2.90 -7.47 -11.64
N ASP A 51 -4.10 -7.81 -11.22
CA ASP A 51 -5.11 -6.82 -10.83
C ASP A 51 -4.85 -6.19 -9.46
N TYR A 52 -4.17 -6.92 -8.58
CA TYR A 52 -3.79 -6.43 -7.25
C TYR A 52 -2.51 -7.08 -6.74
N VAL A 53 -1.85 -6.41 -5.81
CA VAL A 53 -0.67 -6.86 -5.08
C VAL A 53 -0.76 -6.42 -3.62
N GLN A 54 -0.50 -7.34 -2.71
CA GLN A 54 -0.27 -7.03 -1.31
C GLN A 54 1.15 -6.50 -1.11
N ILE A 55 1.26 -5.31 -0.55
CA ILE A 55 2.54 -4.63 -0.27
C ILE A 55 2.91 -4.61 1.21
N GLN A 56 1.99 -4.99 2.10
CA GLN A 56 2.25 -5.12 3.53
C GLN A 56 1.31 -6.15 4.14
N GLU A 57 1.81 -6.95 5.08
CA GLU A 57 1.02 -7.94 5.83
C GLU A 57 0.27 -7.31 7.01
N TYR A 58 0.93 -6.44 7.78
CA TYR A 58 0.38 -5.85 9.00
C TYR A 58 0.67 -4.34 9.15
N PRO A 59 -0.35 -3.47 9.27
CA PRO A 59 -1.71 -3.73 8.81
C PRO A 59 -1.70 -4.11 7.33
N LYS A 60 -2.63 -4.98 6.90
CA LYS A 60 -2.68 -5.44 5.52
C LYS A 60 -2.91 -4.26 4.58
N VAL A 61 -2.02 -4.10 3.60
CA VAL A 61 -2.14 -3.07 2.55
C VAL A 61 -2.06 -3.72 1.18
N ILE A 62 -3.11 -3.52 0.39
CA ILE A 62 -3.19 -3.95 -1.00
C ILE A 62 -3.22 -2.73 -1.90
N LEU A 63 -2.44 -2.79 -2.98
CA LEU A 63 -2.60 -1.94 -4.15
C LEU A 63 -3.32 -2.74 -5.22
N ALA A 64 -4.24 -2.09 -5.91
CA ALA A 64 -4.96 -2.67 -7.02
C ALA A 64 -5.05 -1.71 -8.20
N LYS A 65 -5.29 -2.26 -9.40
CA LYS A 65 -5.62 -1.46 -10.58
C LYS A 65 -6.83 -0.59 -10.25
N PRO A 66 -6.89 0.65 -10.76
CA PRO A 66 -7.96 1.59 -10.40
C PRO A 66 -9.35 1.08 -10.80
N ASN A 67 -9.43 0.14 -11.76
CA ASN A 67 -10.69 -0.44 -12.23
C ASN A 67 -11.02 -1.80 -11.56
N PHE A 68 -10.13 -2.34 -10.73
CA PHE A 68 -10.40 -3.56 -10.00
C PHE A 68 -11.19 -3.24 -8.73
N SER A 69 -12.30 -3.93 -8.52
CA SER A 69 -13.25 -3.61 -7.46
C SER A 69 -12.84 -4.28 -6.13
N LEU A 70 -12.84 -3.48 -5.06
CA LEU A 70 -12.69 -4.00 -3.69
C LEU A 70 -13.84 -4.95 -3.35
N GLN A 71 -15.06 -4.63 -3.79
CA GLN A 71 -16.23 -5.46 -3.55
C GLN A 71 -16.06 -6.86 -4.15
N VAL A 72 -15.65 -6.95 -5.43
CA VAL A 72 -15.41 -8.24 -6.10
C VAL A 72 -14.33 -9.05 -5.38
N TYR A 73 -13.27 -8.39 -4.90
CA TYR A 73 -12.23 -9.05 -4.10
C TYR A 73 -12.80 -9.63 -2.80
N MET A 74 -13.61 -8.86 -2.08
CA MET A 74 -14.19 -9.28 -0.79
C MET A 74 -15.28 -10.33 -0.95
N GLU A 75 -16.09 -10.25 -2.00
CA GLU A 75 -17.07 -11.28 -2.37
C GLU A 75 -16.39 -12.62 -2.66
N GLY A 76 -15.23 -12.60 -3.35
CA GLY A 76 -14.40 -13.78 -3.55
C GLY A 76 -13.85 -14.39 -2.25
N LEU A 77 -13.82 -13.63 -1.16
CA LEU A 77 -13.46 -14.09 0.18
C LEU A 77 -14.70 -14.48 1.03
N GLY A 78 -15.91 -14.45 0.45
CA GLY A 78 -17.15 -14.76 1.15
C GLY A 78 -17.68 -13.64 2.03
N PHE A 79 -17.26 -12.40 1.79
CA PHE A 79 -17.79 -11.23 2.48
C PHE A 79 -18.81 -10.48 1.63
N GLN A 80 -19.75 -9.83 2.30
CA GLN A 80 -20.70 -8.90 1.70
C GLN A 80 -20.45 -7.49 2.22
N GLU A 81 -20.73 -6.49 1.39
CA GLU A 81 -20.56 -5.10 1.76
C GLU A 81 -21.73 -4.62 2.62
N ASP A 82 -21.43 -4.08 3.81
CA ASP A 82 -22.40 -3.49 4.73
C ASP A 82 -22.48 -1.99 4.49
N ILE A 83 -23.21 -1.62 3.43
CA ILE A 83 -23.35 -0.23 2.95
C ILE A 83 -23.98 0.66 4.02
N GLU A 84 -24.90 0.14 4.82
CA GLU A 84 -25.61 0.92 5.85
C GLU A 84 -24.67 1.39 6.97
N ASN A 85 -23.64 0.60 7.28
CA ASN A 85 -22.66 0.92 8.32
C ASN A 85 -21.34 1.49 7.77
N GLN A 86 -21.29 1.83 6.48
CA GLN A 86 -20.12 2.43 5.86
C GLN A 86 -19.87 3.86 6.38
N MET A 87 -18.62 4.17 6.74
CA MET A 87 -18.21 5.49 7.20
C MET A 87 -17.29 6.17 6.18
N GLY A 88 -17.89 6.79 5.17
CA GLY A 88 -17.17 7.50 4.12
C GLY A 88 -16.22 6.57 3.36
N ALA A 89 -14.91 6.80 3.48
CA ALA A 89 -13.87 5.99 2.86
C ALA A 89 -13.56 4.68 3.61
N LEU A 90 -14.17 4.46 4.78
CA LEU A 90 -14.04 3.22 5.54
C LEU A 90 -15.21 2.29 5.20
N HIS A 91 -14.93 1.31 4.36
CA HIS A 91 -15.89 0.29 3.95
C HIS A 91 -15.94 -0.81 5.01
N ARG A 92 -17.15 -1.27 5.34
CA ARG A 92 -17.36 -2.38 6.24
C ARG A 92 -17.84 -3.58 5.44
N PHE A 93 -17.16 -4.69 5.61
CA PHE A 93 -17.52 -5.97 5.00
C PHE A 93 -17.84 -6.96 6.10
N ASN A 94 -18.92 -7.72 5.97
CA ASN A 94 -19.35 -8.70 6.94
C ASN A 94 -19.47 -10.10 6.30
N ASN A 95 -19.28 -11.11 7.12
CA ASN A 95 -19.69 -12.47 6.85
C ASN A 95 -20.23 -13.07 8.15
N ASP A 96 -20.66 -14.33 8.12
CA ASP A 96 -21.24 -15.00 9.29
C ASP A 96 -20.29 -15.09 10.49
N VAL A 97 -18.98 -14.87 10.28
CA VAL A 97 -17.93 -15.08 11.29
C VAL A 97 -17.34 -13.76 11.81
N SER A 98 -17.23 -12.74 10.97
CA SER A 98 -16.41 -11.56 11.25
C SER A 98 -16.86 -10.34 10.45
N SER A 99 -16.52 -9.15 10.97
CA SER A 99 -16.59 -7.90 10.23
C SER A 99 -15.17 -7.39 9.97
N GLN A 100 -14.88 -6.98 8.74
CA GLN A 100 -13.63 -6.37 8.36
C GLN A 100 -13.85 -4.92 7.94
N TYR A 101 -12.96 -4.04 8.38
CA TYR A 101 -12.99 -2.62 8.06
C TYR A 101 -11.84 -2.31 7.12
N ILE A 102 -12.15 -1.76 5.94
CA ILE A 102 -11.16 -1.52 4.89
C ILE A 102 -11.25 -0.06 4.48
N ARG A 103 -10.18 0.69 4.73
CA ARG A 103 -10.04 2.05 4.25
C ARG A 103 -9.70 2.02 2.76
N TYR A 104 -10.64 2.45 1.94
CA TYR A 104 -10.52 2.54 0.49
C TYR A 104 -10.07 3.93 0.06
N SER A 105 -9.11 3.99 -0.85
CA SER A 105 -8.72 5.23 -1.52
C SER A 105 -8.36 4.94 -2.97
N ARG A 106 -8.77 5.79 -3.90
CA ARG A 106 -8.47 5.64 -5.33
C ARG A 106 -7.94 6.93 -5.90
N ASN A 107 -6.94 6.81 -6.77
CA ASN A 107 -6.53 7.87 -7.68
C ASN A 107 -6.55 7.36 -9.13
N ARG A 108 -6.07 8.18 -10.08
CA ARG A 108 -6.01 7.82 -11.50
C ARG A 108 -5.18 6.57 -11.79
N HIS A 109 -4.21 6.26 -10.94
CA HIS A 109 -3.16 5.28 -11.19
C HIS A 109 -3.40 3.95 -10.47
N PHE A 110 -3.96 3.98 -9.25
CA PHE A 110 -4.21 2.78 -8.44
C PHE A 110 -5.34 3.02 -7.44
N SER A 111 -5.88 1.93 -6.90
CA SER A 111 -6.63 1.92 -5.65
C SER A 111 -5.80 1.30 -4.54
N LYS A 112 -5.96 1.81 -3.33
CA LYS A 112 -5.25 1.42 -2.11
C LYS A 112 -6.26 1.00 -1.08
N TRP A 113 -6.07 -0.18 -0.52
CA TRP A 113 -6.96 -0.80 0.46
C TRP A 113 -6.15 -1.12 1.71
N ILE A 114 -6.56 -0.53 2.84
CA ILE A 114 -5.86 -0.69 4.11
C ILE A 114 -6.83 -1.32 5.10
N TRP A 115 -6.52 -2.53 5.56
CA TRP A 115 -7.30 -3.15 6.62
C TRP A 115 -7.09 -2.37 7.92
N GLN A 116 -8.18 -2.08 8.61
CA GLN A 116 -8.18 -1.57 9.97
C GLN A 116 -8.49 -2.76 10.86
N GLU A 117 -7.52 -3.14 11.68
CA GLU A 117 -7.71 -4.11 12.77
C GLU A 117 -8.17 -3.39 14.05
#